data_AF-A0A0Q8ILP6-F1
#
_entry.id   AF-A0A0Q8ILP6-F1
#
_cell.length_a   1.000
_cell.length_b   1.000
_cell.length_c   1.000
_cell.angle_alpha   90.00
_cell.angle_beta   90.00
_cell.angle_gamma   90.00
#
_symmetry.space_group_name_H-M   'P 1'
#
loop_
_entity.id
_entity.type
_entity.pdbx_description
1 polymer ?
#
loop_
_entity_poly.entity_id
_entity_poly.type
_entity_poly.pdbx_seq_one_letter_code
_entity_poly.pdbx_strand_id
1 'polypeptide(L)'
;MAKSWFGWFGGKTEVERRAERPRAAITVGPDDIDPLTGALYWDRFQVMLEAEQAQEPGVLLLIDLSERSIRVGATEEEKALEILPWLAQAIRQAIRADDLLAHVDGYRFAVLLRGAPQEVGQMTSDRILDSVDNTIFMTADGISKLDITIGGAVFEVDDGKAVFDTAAENLDRAKRLEQPALVQ
;
A
#
# COMPACT_ATOMS: atom_id res chain seq x y z
N MET A 1 -33.63 51.45 15.82
CA MET A 1 -33.41 50.24 14.99
C MET A 1 -31.94 49.92 15.02
N ALA A 2 -31.58 48.75 15.55
CA ALA A 2 -30.20 48.32 15.78
C ALA A 2 -29.89 47.07 14.94
N LYS A 3 -28.73 47.02 14.29
CA LYS A 3 -28.00 45.80 13.89
C LYS A 3 -26.50 46.15 13.90
N SER A 4 -25.80 45.86 14.99
CA SER A 4 -25.14 44.59 15.36
C SER A 4 -23.76 44.43 14.72
N TRP A 5 -22.75 44.87 15.49
CA TRP A 5 -21.35 44.46 15.40
C TRP A 5 -21.22 42.97 15.75
N PHE A 6 -20.94 42.09 14.79
CA PHE A 6 -20.30 40.79 15.07
C PHE A 6 -19.54 40.33 13.83
N GLY A 7 -18.33 40.87 13.68
CA GLY A 7 -17.26 40.14 13.02
C GLY A 7 -16.55 39.25 14.06
N TRP A 8 -15.94 38.18 13.56
CA TRP A 8 -14.82 37.48 14.20
C TRP A 8 -15.16 36.35 15.19
N PHE A 9 -15.66 35.21 14.68
CA PHE A 9 -15.34 33.86 15.19
C PHE A 9 -15.56 32.82 14.08
N GLY A 10 -14.72 32.89 13.04
CA GLY A 10 -14.57 31.83 12.03
C GLY A 10 -13.33 31.02 12.37
N GLY A 11 -13.36 30.28 13.49
CA GLY A 11 -12.30 29.33 13.80
C GLY A 11 -12.39 28.18 12.81
N LYS A 12 -11.42 28.05 11.91
CA LYS A 12 -11.30 26.88 11.01
C LYS A 12 -11.38 25.60 11.85
N THR A 13 -12.15 24.64 11.38
CA THR A 13 -12.30 23.32 11.99
C THR A 13 -10.95 22.60 12.04
N GLU A 14 -10.77 21.63 12.95
CA GLU A 14 -9.53 20.85 13.04
C GLU A 14 -9.20 20.12 11.74
N VAL A 15 -10.23 19.71 11.00
CA VAL A 15 -10.16 19.13 9.65
C VAL A 15 -9.54 20.11 8.64
N GLU A 16 -9.96 21.38 8.67
CA GLU A 16 -9.41 22.43 7.80
C GLU A 16 -8.00 22.86 8.22
N ARG A 17 -7.66 22.74 9.50
CA ARG A 17 -6.33 23.09 10.03
C ARG A 17 -5.29 22.01 9.73
N ARG A 18 -5.70 20.73 9.63
CA ARG A 18 -4.87 19.58 9.21
C ARG A 18 -4.51 19.65 7.73
N ALA A 19 -5.41 20.15 6.88
CA ALA A 19 -5.17 20.32 5.45
C ALA A 19 -4.12 21.40 5.09
N GLU A 20 -3.69 22.23 6.05
CA GLU A 20 -2.82 23.39 5.81
C GLU A 20 -1.36 23.21 6.27
N ARG A 21 -0.99 22.08 6.87
CA ARG A 21 0.43 21.80 7.14
C ARG A 21 1.08 21.30 5.85
N PRO A 22 2.07 22.01 5.29
CA PRO A 22 2.79 21.51 4.12
C PRO A 22 3.50 20.23 4.53
N ARG A 23 3.09 19.09 3.93
CA ARG A 23 3.83 17.83 4.06
C ARG A 23 5.28 18.11 3.68
N ALA A 24 6.22 17.69 4.52
CA ALA A 24 7.62 17.76 4.14
C ALA A 24 7.79 16.94 2.85
N ALA A 25 8.10 17.61 1.74
CA ALA A 25 8.21 16.95 0.45
C ALA A 25 9.44 16.03 0.47
N ILE A 26 9.21 14.74 0.72
CA ILE A 26 10.25 13.74 0.56
C ILE A 26 10.45 13.56 -0.95
N THR A 27 11.61 14.00 -1.44
CA THR A 27 11.95 13.94 -2.86
C THR A 27 12.34 12.50 -3.20
N VAL A 28 11.60 11.87 -4.11
CA VAL A 28 11.95 10.55 -4.66
C VAL A 28 12.86 10.75 -5.87
N GLY A 29 14.07 10.19 -5.80
CA GLY A 29 15.03 10.22 -6.91
C GLY A 29 14.91 8.99 -7.82
N PRO A 30 15.58 8.97 -8.98
CA PRO A 30 15.65 7.78 -9.82
C PRO A 30 16.28 6.57 -9.11
N ASP A 31 17.27 6.79 -8.24
CA ASP A 31 17.96 5.72 -7.49
C ASP A 31 17.09 5.12 -6.36
N ASP A 32 15.94 5.73 -6.07
CA ASP A 32 14.98 5.23 -5.10
C ASP A 32 13.99 4.22 -5.70
N ILE A 33 14.03 4.01 -7.02
CA ILE A 33 13.03 3.27 -7.78
C ILE A 33 13.63 1.99 -8.35
N ASP A 34 12.94 0.88 -8.15
CA ASP A 34 13.21 -0.38 -8.83
C ASP A 34 12.88 -0.24 -10.32
N PRO A 35 13.86 -0.31 -11.23
CA PRO A 35 13.64 -0.11 -12.66
C PRO A 35 12.78 -1.22 -13.30
N LEU A 36 12.67 -2.39 -12.66
CA LEU A 36 11.84 -3.48 -13.16
C LEU A 36 10.35 -3.21 -12.92
N THR A 37 10.00 -2.74 -11.72
CA THR A 37 8.61 -2.63 -11.26
C THR A 37 8.08 -1.19 -11.28
N GLY A 38 8.96 -0.19 -11.29
CA GLY A 38 8.62 1.21 -11.09
C GLY A 38 8.17 1.54 -9.65
N ALA A 39 8.28 0.57 -8.74
CA ALA A 39 8.01 0.75 -7.32
C ALA A 39 9.24 1.32 -6.60
N LEU A 40 9.06 1.85 -5.39
CA LEU A 40 10.18 2.24 -4.54
C LEU A 40 10.97 1.00 -4.10
N TYR A 41 12.29 1.17 -3.95
CA TYR A 41 13.08 0.24 -3.15
C TYR A 41 12.64 0.28 -1.69
N TRP A 42 12.72 -0.88 -1.03
CA TRP A 42 12.28 -1.06 0.35
C TRP A 42 12.93 -0.06 1.32
N ASP A 43 14.25 0.13 1.25
CA ASP A 43 14.98 1.05 2.12
C ASP A 43 14.42 2.48 2.04
N ARG A 44 14.06 2.93 0.82
CA ARG A 44 13.47 4.26 0.64
C ARG A 44 12.06 4.32 1.21
N PHE A 45 11.26 3.29 0.97
CA PHE A 45 9.91 3.21 1.48
C PHE A 45 9.86 3.24 3.00
N GLN A 46 10.79 2.56 3.69
CA GLN A 46 10.86 2.60 5.15
C GLN A 46 11.09 4.02 5.69
N VAL A 47 12.00 4.78 5.09
CA VAL A 47 12.23 6.19 5.45
C VAL A 47 10.97 7.03 5.23
N MET A 48 10.22 6.77 4.15
CA MET A 48 8.96 7.47 3.87
C MET A 48 7.86 7.07 4.85
N LEU A 49 7.73 5.78 5.17
CA LEU A 49 6.77 5.26 6.13
C LEU A 49 6.99 5.91 7.50
N GLU A 50 8.22 5.91 8.01
CA GLU A 50 8.56 6.52 9.30
C GLU A 50 8.20 8.02 9.34
N ALA A 51 8.45 8.74 8.24
CA ALA A 51 8.13 10.15 8.14
C ALA A 51 6.62 10.44 8.04
N GLU A 52 5.84 9.56 7.41
CA GLU A 52 4.38 9.66 7.34
C GLU A 52 3.73 9.29 8.68
N GLN A 53 4.21 8.24 9.36
CA GLN A 53 3.78 7.87 10.71
C GLN A 53 3.96 8.99 11.73
N ALA A 54 4.95 9.86 11.57
CA ALA A 54 5.16 11.02 12.45
C ALA A 54 4.16 12.17 12.19
N GLN A 55 3.31 12.09 11.17
CA GLN A 55 2.48 13.21 10.70
C GLN A 55 0.99 12.87 10.61
N GLU A 56 0.64 11.72 10.03
CA GLU A 56 -0.73 11.33 9.73
C GLU A 56 -0.95 9.83 9.97
N PRO A 57 -2.16 9.41 10.39
CA PRO A 57 -2.52 8.00 10.41
C PRO A 57 -2.61 7.46 8.98
N GLY A 58 -2.60 6.14 8.86
CA GLY A 58 -2.73 5.50 7.56
C GLY A 58 -2.91 4.00 7.67
N VAL A 59 -2.80 3.34 6.53
CA VAL A 59 -2.80 1.88 6.44
C VAL A 59 -1.59 1.42 5.66
N LEU A 60 -0.85 0.49 6.24
CA LEU A 60 0.20 -0.26 5.54
C LEU A 60 -0.39 -1.59 5.10
N LEU A 61 -0.27 -1.90 3.81
CA LEU A 61 -0.61 -3.21 3.24
C LEU A 61 0.67 -3.91 2.80
N LEU A 62 0.81 -5.18 3.15
CA LEU A 62 1.77 -6.10 2.57
C LEU A 62 1.03 -7.09 1.68
N ILE A 63 1.52 -7.23 0.45
CA ILE A 63 0.93 -8.03 -0.62
C ILE A 63 1.96 -9.06 -1.01
N ASP A 64 1.57 -10.32 -1.13
CA ASP A 64 2.44 -11.40 -1.59
C ASP A 64 1.60 -12.40 -2.41
N LEU A 65 2.26 -13.30 -3.13
CA LEU A 65 1.56 -14.41 -3.77
C LEU A 65 0.83 -15.25 -2.73
N SER A 66 -0.37 -15.70 -3.10
CA SER A 66 -1.11 -16.66 -2.31
C SER A 66 -0.44 -18.03 -2.32
N GLU A 67 -0.71 -18.82 -1.28
CA GLU A 67 -0.32 -20.24 -1.21
C GLU A 67 -0.79 -21.04 -2.43
N ARG A 68 -1.95 -20.71 -3.00
CA ARG A 68 -2.45 -21.33 -4.21
C ARG A 68 -1.55 -21.07 -5.41
N SER A 69 -1.13 -19.82 -5.62
CA SER A 69 -0.25 -19.45 -6.74
C SER A 69 1.13 -20.06 -6.62
N ILE A 70 1.65 -20.15 -5.39
CA ILE A 70 2.91 -20.82 -5.09
C ILE A 70 2.82 -22.31 -5.46
N ARG A 71 1.75 -23.01 -5.06
CA ARG A 71 1.58 -24.46 -5.33
C ARG A 71 1.49 -24.82 -6.81
N VAL A 72 0.98 -23.93 -7.66
CA VAL A 72 0.86 -24.18 -9.11
C VAL A 72 2.13 -23.84 -9.89
N GLY A 73 3.23 -23.50 -9.20
CA GLY A 73 4.54 -23.30 -9.83
C GLY A 73 4.72 -21.93 -10.48
N ALA A 74 4.00 -20.90 -10.02
CA ALA A 74 4.16 -19.53 -10.49
C ALA A 74 5.42 -18.82 -9.94
N THR A 75 6.40 -19.55 -9.41
CA THR A 75 7.45 -19.02 -8.53
C THR A 75 8.88 -19.25 -9.02
N GLU A 76 9.06 -19.70 -10.26
CA GLU A 76 10.41 -19.79 -10.84
C GLU A 76 11.02 -18.38 -10.98
N GLU A 77 12.29 -18.23 -10.62
CA GLU A 77 12.99 -16.93 -10.57
C GLU A 77 13.03 -16.24 -11.94
N GLU A 78 13.15 -17.03 -13.02
CA GLU A 78 13.10 -16.54 -14.40
C GLU A 78 11.73 -15.94 -14.76
N LYS A 79 10.64 -16.43 -14.16
CA LYS A 79 9.27 -15.90 -14.36
C LYS A 79 9.02 -14.62 -13.59
N ALA A 80 9.81 -14.33 -12.55
CA ALA A 80 9.64 -13.12 -11.75
C ALA A 80 9.86 -11.86 -12.60
N LEU A 81 10.85 -11.87 -13.49
CA LEU A 81 11.12 -10.75 -14.41
C LEU A 81 9.94 -10.46 -15.34
N GLU A 82 9.17 -11.49 -15.69
CA GLU A 82 8.00 -11.37 -16.55
C GLU A 82 6.76 -10.94 -15.76
N ILE A 83 6.61 -11.39 -14.52
CA ILE A 83 5.42 -11.16 -13.68
C ILE A 83 5.46 -9.82 -12.93
N LEU A 84 6.60 -9.49 -12.32
CA LEU A 84 6.72 -8.37 -11.38
C LEU A 84 6.30 -7.02 -11.97
N PRO A 85 6.64 -6.66 -13.22
CA PRO A 85 6.19 -5.40 -13.81
C PRO A 85 4.65 -5.32 -13.90
N TRP A 86 3.99 -6.42 -14.29
CA TRP A 86 2.53 -6.46 -14.40
C TRP A 86 1.84 -6.47 -13.04
N LEU A 87 2.41 -7.17 -12.07
CA LEU A 87 1.87 -7.21 -10.71
C LEU A 87 1.96 -5.81 -10.07
N ALA A 88 3.11 -5.15 -10.18
CA ALA A 88 3.28 -3.78 -9.72
C ALA A 88 2.30 -2.82 -10.40
N GLN A 89 2.12 -2.97 -11.72
CA GLN A 89 1.17 -2.15 -12.49
C GLN A 89 -0.29 -2.38 -12.07
N ALA A 90 -0.70 -3.63 -11.83
CA ALA A 90 -2.03 -3.97 -11.34
C ALA A 90 -2.29 -3.35 -9.96
N ILE A 91 -1.33 -3.49 -9.03
CA ILE A 91 -1.41 -2.86 -7.71
C ILE A 91 -1.49 -1.33 -7.85
N ARG A 92 -0.66 -0.74 -8.73
CA ARG A 92 -0.62 0.71 -8.94
C ARG A 92 -1.94 1.28 -9.47
N GLN A 93 -2.63 0.57 -10.35
CA GLN A 93 -3.96 0.96 -10.87
C GLN A 93 -5.04 0.90 -9.79
N ALA A 94 -4.83 0.07 -8.76
CA ALA A 94 -5.74 -0.12 -7.65
C ALA A 94 -5.43 0.78 -6.45
N ILE A 95 -4.53 1.76 -6.54
CA ILE A 95 -4.23 2.73 -5.46
C ILE A 95 -4.30 4.17 -5.98
N ARG A 96 -4.28 5.17 -5.09
CA ARG A 96 -4.29 6.59 -5.49
C ARG A 96 -2.89 7.01 -5.96
N ALA A 97 -2.84 8.12 -6.70
CA ALA A 97 -1.57 8.66 -7.18
C ALA A 97 -0.64 9.11 -6.05
N ASP A 98 -1.20 9.48 -4.91
CA ASP A 98 -0.46 9.82 -3.70
C ASP A 98 -0.18 8.60 -2.80
N ASP A 99 -0.69 7.40 -3.07
CA ASP A 99 -0.26 6.23 -2.30
C ASP A 99 1.15 5.78 -2.72
N LEU A 100 1.92 5.23 -1.78
CA LEU A 100 3.26 4.71 -2.07
C LEU A 100 3.19 3.22 -2.36
N LEU A 101 4.00 2.77 -3.30
CA LEU A 101 4.18 1.36 -3.65
C LEU A 101 5.68 1.05 -3.59
N ALA A 102 6.04 -0.02 -2.90
CA ALA A 102 7.40 -0.52 -2.83
C ALA A 102 7.48 -2.01 -3.17
N HIS A 103 8.57 -2.40 -3.82
CA HIS A 103 8.96 -3.79 -3.96
C HIS A 103 9.83 -4.16 -2.75
N VAL A 104 9.39 -5.14 -1.97
CA VAL A 104 10.03 -5.56 -0.71
C VAL A 104 11.11 -6.60 -1.00
N ASP A 105 10.70 -7.75 -1.49
CA ASP A 105 11.52 -8.90 -1.88
C ASP A 105 10.70 -9.85 -2.75
N GLY A 106 11.33 -10.72 -3.54
CA GLY A 106 10.63 -11.78 -4.28
C GLY A 106 9.41 -11.29 -5.07
N TYR A 107 8.20 -11.68 -4.63
CA TYR A 107 6.91 -11.23 -5.17
C TYR A 107 6.13 -10.31 -4.21
N ARG A 108 6.79 -9.86 -3.14
CA ARG A 108 6.18 -9.09 -2.06
C ARG A 108 6.26 -7.60 -2.34
N PHE A 109 5.12 -6.95 -2.23
CA PHE A 109 4.98 -5.51 -2.33
C PHE A 109 4.44 -4.93 -1.03
N ALA A 110 4.77 -3.66 -0.79
CA ALA A 110 4.18 -2.86 0.29
C ALA A 110 3.45 -1.66 -0.31
N VAL A 111 2.27 -1.36 0.21
CA VAL A 111 1.48 -0.19 -0.14
C VAL A 111 1.23 0.65 1.10
N LEU A 112 1.54 1.94 1.04
CA LEU A 112 1.18 2.90 2.07
C LEU A 112 -0.01 3.74 1.60
N LEU A 113 -1.16 3.54 2.24
CA LEU A 113 -2.37 4.34 2.03
C LEU A 113 -2.33 5.54 2.97
N ARG A 114 -1.96 6.71 2.44
CA ARG A 114 -1.68 7.90 3.24
C ARG A 114 -2.96 8.58 3.72
N GLY A 115 -3.05 8.88 5.02
CA GLY A 115 -4.23 9.53 5.59
C GLY A 115 -5.50 8.68 5.54
N ALA A 116 -5.36 7.36 5.31
CA ALA A 116 -6.48 6.45 5.12
C ALA A 116 -6.95 5.83 6.45
N PRO A 117 -8.26 5.79 6.74
CA PRO A 117 -8.80 5.00 7.84
C PRO A 117 -8.87 3.50 7.49
N GLN A 118 -9.16 2.66 8.50
CA GLN A 118 -9.25 1.20 8.34
C GLN A 118 -10.18 0.76 7.21
N GLU A 119 -11.36 1.37 7.08
CA GLU A 119 -12.34 0.97 6.06
C GLU A 119 -11.79 1.15 4.64
N VAL A 120 -10.96 2.19 4.43
CA VAL A 120 -10.29 2.43 3.16
C VAL A 120 -9.21 1.38 2.90
N GLY A 121 -8.56 0.88 3.96
CA GLY A 121 -7.62 -0.24 3.88
C GLY A 121 -8.26 -1.51 3.33
N GLN A 122 -9.41 -1.91 3.86
CA GLN A 122 -10.14 -3.08 3.38
C GLN A 122 -10.65 -2.87 1.94
N MET A 123 -11.31 -1.74 1.65
CA MET A 123 -11.82 -1.44 0.31
C MET A 123 -10.71 -1.40 -0.75
N THR A 124 -9.53 -0.90 -0.39
CA THR A 124 -8.38 -0.88 -1.30
C THR A 124 -7.78 -2.26 -1.49
N SER A 125 -7.75 -3.09 -0.44
CA SER A 125 -7.35 -4.50 -0.56
C SER A 125 -8.26 -5.26 -1.52
N ASP A 126 -9.58 -5.09 -1.42
CA ASP A 126 -10.55 -5.73 -2.33
C ASP A 126 -10.33 -5.28 -3.78
N ARG A 127 -10.07 -3.98 -4.00
CA ARG A 127 -9.77 -3.44 -5.33
C ARG A 127 -8.44 -3.95 -5.90
N ILE A 128 -7.43 -4.16 -5.06
CA ILE A 128 -6.14 -4.73 -5.48
C ILE A 128 -6.34 -6.20 -5.88
N LEU A 129 -7.08 -6.97 -5.08
CA LEU A 129 -7.46 -8.36 -5.38
C LEU A 129 -8.17 -8.45 -6.73
N ASP A 130 -9.20 -7.64 -6.95
CA ASP A 130 -9.94 -7.58 -8.21
C ASP A 130 -9.04 -7.20 -9.39
N SER A 131 -8.14 -6.22 -9.20
CA SER A 131 -7.23 -5.79 -10.26
C SER A 131 -6.25 -6.90 -10.66
N VAL A 132 -5.77 -7.68 -9.71
CA VAL A 132 -4.84 -8.80 -9.98
C VAL A 132 -5.58 -9.97 -10.63
N ASP A 133 -6.77 -10.35 -10.15
CA ASP A 133 -7.57 -11.43 -10.74
C ASP A 133 -7.96 -11.14 -12.21
N ASN A 134 -8.19 -9.86 -12.52
CA ASN A 134 -8.49 -9.40 -13.88
C ASN A 134 -7.25 -9.22 -14.77
N THR A 135 -6.03 -9.41 -14.25
CA THR A 135 -4.79 -9.28 -15.01
C THR A 135 -4.38 -10.63 -15.61
N ILE A 136 -4.13 -10.64 -16.92
CA ILE A 136 -3.56 -11.79 -17.62
C ILE A 136 -2.04 -11.64 -17.61
N PHE A 137 -1.35 -12.53 -16.90
CA PHE A 137 0.12 -12.54 -16.85
C PHE A 137 0.64 -13.40 -17.99
N MET A 138 1.29 -12.78 -18.96
CA MET A 138 1.93 -13.48 -20.08
C MET A 138 3.35 -13.88 -19.69
N THR A 139 3.63 -15.17 -19.70
CA THR A 139 4.96 -15.74 -19.47
C THR A 139 5.46 -16.50 -20.69
N ALA A 140 6.75 -16.84 -20.73
CA ALA A 140 7.31 -17.70 -21.78
C ALA A 140 6.59 -19.06 -21.89
N ASP A 141 6.07 -19.58 -20.78
CA ASP A 141 5.31 -20.84 -20.72
C ASP A 141 3.80 -20.68 -21.02
N GLY A 142 3.35 -19.46 -21.30
CA GLY A 142 1.96 -19.14 -21.63
C GLY A 142 1.29 -18.24 -20.60
N ILE A 143 -0.03 -18.37 -20.47
CA ILE A 143 -0.83 -17.51 -19.58
C ILE A 143 -0.77 -18.05 -18.15
N SER A 144 -0.34 -17.21 -17.22
CA SER A 144 -0.44 -17.45 -15.78
C SER A 144 -1.60 -16.67 -15.18
N LYS A 145 -2.36 -17.32 -14.29
CA LYS A 145 -3.28 -16.66 -13.38
C LYS A 145 -2.65 -16.62 -12.00
N LEU A 146 -2.60 -15.43 -11.40
CA LEU A 146 -2.04 -15.21 -10.09
C LEU A 146 -3.16 -14.78 -9.13
N ASP A 147 -3.07 -15.32 -7.94
CA ASP A 147 -3.85 -14.94 -6.77
C ASP A 147 -2.85 -14.40 -5.74
N ILE A 148 -3.20 -13.30 -5.10
CA ILE A 148 -2.40 -12.69 -4.04
C ILE A 148 -3.08 -12.85 -2.67
N THR A 149 -2.32 -12.59 -1.62
CA THR A 149 -2.80 -12.48 -0.25
C THR A 149 -2.31 -11.16 0.35
N ILE A 150 -3.18 -10.49 1.10
CA ILE A 150 -2.90 -9.17 1.66
C ILE A 150 -3.00 -9.22 3.20
N GLY A 151 -1.97 -8.73 3.87
CA GLY A 151 -2.00 -8.39 5.29
C GLY A 151 -1.92 -6.89 5.46
N GLY A 152 -2.77 -6.30 6.29
CA GLY A 152 -2.78 -4.86 6.52
C GLY A 152 -2.73 -4.50 7.99
N ALA A 153 -2.11 -3.37 8.30
CA ALA A 153 -2.11 -2.76 9.61
C ALA A 153 -2.52 -1.28 9.51
N VAL A 154 -3.48 -0.89 10.34
CA VAL A 154 -3.81 0.52 10.57
C VAL A 154 -2.81 1.10 11.56
N PHE A 155 -2.42 2.35 11.37
CA PHE A 155 -1.56 3.05 12.32
C PHE A 155 -2.05 4.47 12.59
N GLU A 156 -1.81 4.91 13.82
CA GLU A 156 -1.94 6.28 14.26
C GLU A 156 -0.58 6.99 14.26
N VAL A 157 -0.61 8.29 14.55
CA VAL A 157 0.61 9.11 14.61
C VAL A 157 1.53 8.58 15.72
N ASP A 158 2.81 8.44 15.40
CA ASP A 158 3.89 7.95 16.27
C ASP A 158 3.87 6.45 16.63
N ASP A 159 3.17 5.60 15.85
CA ASP A 159 3.12 4.14 16.07
C ASP A 159 4.45 3.40 15.78
N GLY A 160 5.36 4.01 15.02
CA GLY A 160 6.69 3.47 14.72
C GLY A 160 6.70 2.09 14.02
N LYS A 161 7.81 1.33 14.15
CA LYS A 161 8.05 0.07 13.40
C LYS A 161 7.05 -1.05 13.67
N ALA A 162 6.25 -0.96 14.73
CA ALA A 162 5.25 -1.96 15.08
C ALA A 162 4.20 -2.17 13.96
N VAL A 163 3.95 -1.16 13.13
CA VAL A 163 2.99 -1.27 12.02
C VAL A 163 3.41 -2.33 10.99
N PHE A 164 4.70 -2.42 10.67
CA PHE A 164 5.20 -3.38 9.69
C PHE A 164 5.07 -4.80 10.22
N ASP A 165 5.49 -5.02 11.47
CA ASP A 165 5.38 -6.33 12.13
C ASP A 165 3.91 -6.77 12.19
N THR A 166 2.99 -5.86 12.53
CA THR A 166 1.54 -6.14 12.55
C THR A 166 1.01 -6.51 11.16
N ALA A 167 1.41 -5.78 10.12
CA ALA A 167 0.99 -6.08 8.74
C ALA A 167 1.53 -7.44 8.27
N ALA A 168 2.78 -7.77 8.64
CA ALA A 168 3.41 -9.05 8.33
C ALA A 168 2.73 -10.22 9.06
N GLU A 169 2.42 -10.06 10.35
CA GLU A 169 1.67 -11.06 11.12
C GLU A 169 0.27 -11.30 10.51
N ASN A 170 -0.40 -10.22 10.08
CA ASN A 170 -1.69 -10.32 9.41
C ASN A 170 -1.59 -11.00 8.05
N LEU A 171 -0.53 -10.75 7.28
CA LEU A 171 -0.27 -11.43 6.00
C LEU A 171 -0.08 -12.93 6.21
N ASP A 172 0.76 -13.31 7.17
CA ASP A 172 1.01 -14.70 7.52
C ASP A 172 -0.26 -15.40 8.02
N ARG A 173 -1.07 -14.70 8.81
CA ARG A 173 -2.36 -15.20 9.28
C ARG A 173 -3.35 -15.37 8.13
N ALA A 174 -3.43 -14.42 7.20
CA ALA A 174 -4.28 -14.51 6.02
C ALA A 174 -3.88 -15.73 5.16
N LYS A 175 -2.58 -15.93 4.92
CA LYS A 175 -2.06 -17.09 4.19
C LYS A 175 -2.42 -18.41 4.88
N ARG A 176 -2.20 -18.53 6.20
CA ARG A 176 -2.54 -19.74 6.97
C ARG A 176 -4.03 -20.06 6.98
N LEU A 177 -4.88 -19.04 6.98
CA LEU A 177 -6.34 -19.18 6.97
C LEU A 177 -6.92 -19.27 5.56
N GLU A 178 -6.07 -19.20 4.53
CA GLU A 178 -6.46 -19.08 3.11
C GLU A 178 -7.50 -17.96 2.88
N GLN A 179 -7.35 -16.85 3.61
CA GLN A 179 -8.13 -15.64 3.44
C GLN A 179 -7.40 -14.71 2.46
N PRO A 180 -8.10 -14.05 1.51
CA PRO A 180 -7.45 -13.21 0.52
C PRO A 180 -6.90 -11.91 1.12
N ALA A 181 -7.53 -11.39 2.19
CA ALA A 181 -7.07 -10.21 2.91
C ALA A 181 -7.40 -10.27 4.40
N LEU A 182 -6.53 -9.70 5.23
CA LEU A 182 -6.77 -9.41 6.63
C LEU A 182 -6.18 -8.04 6.98
N VAL A 183 -7.01 -7.04 7.24
CA VAL A 183 -6.60 -5.67 7.59
C VAL A 183 -7.13 -5.33 8.98
N GLN A 184 -6.24 -5.10 9.95
CA GLN A 184 -6.61 -4.83 11.34
C GLN A 184 -5.88 -3.63 11.92
#